data_AF-A0A5A8A1I4-F1
#
_entry.id   AF-A0A5A8A1I4-F1
#
_cell.length_a   1.000
_cell.length_b   1.000
_cell.length_c   1.000
_cell.angle_alpha   90.00
_cell.angle_beta   90.00
_cell.angle_gamma   90.00
#
_symmetry.space_group_name_H-M   'P 1'
#
loop_
_entity.id
_entity.type
_entity.pdbx_description
1 polymer ?
#
loop_
_entity_poly.entity_id
_entity_poly.type
_entity_poly.pdbx_seq_one_letter_code
_entity_poly.pdbx_strand_id
1 'polypeptide(L)'
;MANPLRIEGPDPPAMTCADVERWLVAAFMAFTSSGIFSVRPNRLQPNDPQEMRATFDWIVFSAEILGRDSEERVALLTWARAKARGRIRRHRRLRLLKDVPGGSVSDHCREFGVQRRTFDRRRKRACERLAEAWNRRGLGGGSD
;
A
#
# COMPACT_ATOMS: atom_id res chain seq x y z
N MET A 1 -4.91 17.29 13.58
CA MET A 1 -4.89 16.19 14.58
C MET A 1 -3.92 15.13 14.07
N ALA A 2 -3.07 14.55 14.91
CA ALA A 2 -2.16 13.49 14.46
C ALA A 2 -2.97 12.32 13.90
N ASN A 3 -2.67 11.89 12.66
CA ASN A 3 -3.33 10.75 12.04
C ASN A 3 -2.99 9.48 12.84
N PRO A 4 -3.95 8.86 13.56
CA PRO A 4 -3.68 7.70 14.41
C PRO A 4 -3.26 6.44 13.64
N LEU A 5 -3.20 6.53 12.30
CA LEU A 5 -2.82 5.46 11.38
C LEU A 5 -1.42 5.68 10.76
N ARG A 6 -0.74 6.78 11.13
CA ARG A 6 0.62 7.05 10.68
C ARG A 6 1.55 6.00 11.30
N ILE A 7 2.36 5.36 10.46
CA ILE A 7 3.52 4.61 10.95
C ILE A 7 4.52 5.66 11.40
N GLU A 8 4.67 5.83 12.71
CA GLU A 8 5.70 6.67 13.31
C GLU A 8 7.00 5.86 13.44
N GLY A 9 8.15 6.52 13.21
CA GLY A 9 9.47 5.93 13.33
C GLY A 9 10.31 6.07 12.04
N PRO A 10 11.64 5.96 12.15
CA PRO A 10 12.53 5.95 11.00
C PRO A 10 12.25 4.74 10.10
N ASP A 11 12.56 4.86 8.81
CA ASP A 11 12.54 3.71 7.93
C ASP A 11 13.47 2.62 8.48
N PRO A 12 13.04 1.34 8.51
CA PRO A 12 13.91 0.26 8.94
C PRO A 12 15.19 0.21 8.10
N PRO A 13 16.35 -0.17 8.68
CA PRO A 13 17.64 -0.19 8.01
C PRO A 13 17.68 -1.11 6.78
N ALA A 14 16.82 -2.13 6.76
CA ALA A 14 16.50 -2.91 5.57
C ALA A 14 15.00 -3.20 5.57
N MET A 15 14.35 -3.01 4.41
CA MET A 15 12.95 -3.36 4.21
C MET A 15 12.81 -4.87 4.03
N THR A 16 11.91 -5.47 4.78
CA THR A 16 11.39 -6.82 4.52
C THR A 16 10.07 -6.76 3.76
N CYS A 17 9.61 -7.89 3.25
CA CYS A 17 8.26 -7.97 2.70
C CYS A 17 7.18 -7.58 3.74
N ALA A 18 7.36 -7.95 5.01
CA ALA A 18 6.42 -7.57 6.06
C ALA A 18 6.35 -6.04 6.25
N ASP A 19 7.47 -5.34 6.08
CA ASP A 19 7.50 -3.88 6.17
C ASP A 19 6.78 -3.23 4.98
N VAL A 20 7.03 -3.69 3.75
CA VAL A 20 6.33 -3.21 2.55
C VAL A 20 4.82 -3.38 2.69
N GLU A 21 4.40 -4.56 3.13
CA GLU A 21 2.99 -4.87 3.40
C GLU A 21 2.39 -3.94 4.47
N ARG A 22 3.14 -3.68 5.55
CA ARG A 22 2.72 -2.78 6.63
C ARG A 22 2.48 -1.37 6.10
N TRP A 23 3.43 -0.84 5.32
CA TRP A 23 3.36 0.49 4.75
C TRP A 23 2.23 0.65 3.73
N LEU A 24 2.04 -0.31 2.84
CA LEU A 24 0.93 -0.27 1.88
C LEU A 24 -0.44 -0.32 2.58
N VAL A 25 -0.60 -1.13 3.63
CA VAL A 25 -1.84 -1.16 4.40
C VAL A 25 -2.09 0.19 5.08
N ALA A 26 -1.05 0.80 5.67
CA ALA A 26 -1.16 2.13 6.28
C ALA A 26 -1.58 3.19 5.25
N ALA A 27 -1.04 3.13 4.03
CA ALA A 27 -1.44 4.02 2.94
C ALA A 27 -2.93 3.94 2.62
N PHE A 28 -3.47 2.73 2.46
CA PHE A 28 -4.91 2.55 2.21
C PHE A 28 -5.78 2.93 3.41
N MET A 29 -5.28 2.78 4.64
CA MET A 29 -5.99 3.25 5.83
C MET A 29 -6.07 4.78 5.84
N ALA A 30 -5.00 5.46 5.44
CA ALA A 30 -4.91 6.90 5.46
C ALA A 30 -5.81 7.60 4.41
N PHE A 31 -6.18 6.90 3.32
CA PHE A 31 -7.23 7.38 2.39
C PHE A 31 -8.60 7.61 3.03
N THR A 32 -8.86 7.06 4.21
CA THR A 32 -10.14 7.27 4.89
C THR A 32 -10.27 8.62 5.57
N SER A 33 -9.15 9.29 5.84
CA SER A 33 -9.10 10.58 6.54
C SER A 33 -8.62 11.73 5.67
N SER A 34 -8.01 11.43 4.52
CA SER A 34 -7.33 12.44 3.71
C SER A 34 -7.85 12.45 2.29
N GLY A 35 -8.29 13.62 1.83
CA GLY A 35 -8.61 13.84 0.42
C GLY A 35 -7.36 13.67 -0.43
N ILE A 36 -7.49 12.94 -1.55
CA ILE A 36 -6.39 12.69 -2.48
C ILE A 36 -6.75 13.18 -3.87
N PHE A 37 -5.77 13.69 -4.59
CA PHE A 37 -5.88 14.04 -6.00
C PHE A 37 -4.72 13.46 -6.78
N SER A 38 -4.91 13.29 -8.09
CA SER A 38 -3.92 12.75 -9.00
C SER A 38 -3.42 13.86 -9.91
N VAL A 39 -2.19 14.36 -9.66
CA VAL A 39 -1.59 15.43 -10.48
C VAL A 39 -1.08 14.90 -11.82
N ARG A 40 -0.66 13.64 -11.83
CA ARG A 40 -0.18 12.89 -13.01
C ARG A 40 -0.61 11.43 -12.86
N PRO A 41 -0.66 10.65 -13.96
CA PRO A 41 -0.82 9.21 -13.85
C PRO A 41 0.18 8.64 -12.83
N ASN A 42 -0.30 7.85 -11.88
CA ASN A 42 0.50 7.24 -10.80
C ASN A 42 1.12 8.19 -9.77
N ARG A 43 0.73 9.47 -9.72
CA ARG A 43 1.18 10.39 -8.64
C ARG A 43 0.00 10.86 -7.81
N LEU A 44 -0.27 10.10 -6.75
CA LEU A 44 -1.25 10.49 -5.73
C LEU A 44 -0.63 11.56 -4.84
N GLN A 45 -1.34 12.66 -4.65
CA GLN A 45 -0.97 13.70 -3.70
C GLN A 45 -2.10 13.88 -2.67
N PRO A 46 -1.75 13.99 -1.38
CA PRO A 46 -2.72 14.43 -0.39
C PRO A 46 -3.12 15.89 -0.65
N ASN A 47 -4.37 16.23 -0.35
CA ASN A 47 -4.82 17.62 -0.34
C ASN A 47 -4.05 18.47 0.70
N ASP A 48 -3.55 17.85 1.77
CA ASP A 48 -2.64 18.47 2.73
C ASP A 48 -1.18 17.98 2.52
N PRO A 49 -0.27 18.84 2.02
CA PRO A 49 1.13 18.50 1.78
C PRO A 49 1.93 18.11 3.03
N GLN A 50 1.49 18.48 4.24
CA GLN A 50 2.15 18.10 5.50
C GLN A 50 1.72 16.71 6.00
N GLU A 51 0.57 16.22 5.55
CA GLU A 51 -0.06 15.06 6.17
C GLU A 51 0.50 13.72 5.65
N MET A 52 1.02 13.63 4.40
CA MET A 52 1.18 12.30 3.76
C MET A 52 2.27 12.10 2.69
N ARG A 53 3.42 12.79 2.75
CA ARG A 53 4.47 12.56 1.74
C ARG A 53 4.98 11.10 1.74
N ALA A 54 5.48 10.59 2.87
CA ALA A 54 6.07 9.24 2.93
C ALA A 54 5.07 8.07 2.77
N THR A 55 3.81 8.27 3.14
CA THR A 55 2.83 7.18 3.22
C THR A 55 2.32 6.74 1.83
N PHE A 56 2.18 7.66 0.88
CA PHE A 56 1.71 7.31 -0.47
C PHE A 56 2.82 6.96 -1.45
N ASP A 57 4.06 7.27 -1.12
CA ASP A 57 5.23 6.95 -1.93
C ASP A 57 5.30 5.45 -2.24
N TRP A 58 4.85 4.57 -1.34
CA TRP A 58 4.79 3.12 -1.60
C TRP A 58 3.84 2.72 -2.74
N ILE A 59 2.73 3.44 -2.93
CA ILE A 59 1.79 3.16 -4.05
C ILE A 59 2.41 3.59 -5.37
N VAL A 60 3.13 4.72 -5.38
CA VAL A 60 3.87 5.24 -6.54
C VAL A 60 5.04 4.32 -6.88
N PHE A 61 5.88 4.03 -5.88
CA PHE A 61 7.02 3.13 -5.99
C PHE A 61 6.62 1.75 -6.49
N SER A 62 5.46 1.23 -6.07
CA SER A 62 4.95 -0.04 -6.60
C SER A 62 4.70 -0.01 -8.11
N ALA A 63 4.23 1.13 -8.65
CA ALA A 63 4.00 1.29 -10.08
C ALA A 63 5.31 1.36 -10.87
N GLU A 64 6.32 2.03 -10.31
CA GLU A 64 7.66 2.14 -10.91
C GLU A 64 8.34 0.77 -11.04
N ILE A 65 8.33 -0.03 -9.97
CA ILE A 65 9.09 -1.29 -9.92
C ILE A 65 8.36 -2.46 -10.58
N LEU A 66 7.04 -2.53 -10.40
CA LEU A 66 6.25 -3.69 -10.85
C LEU A 66 5.56 -3.44 -12.18
N GLY A 67 5.50 -2.19 -12.66
CA GLY A 67 4.63 -1.79 -13.76
C GLY A 67 3.21 -1.50 -13.27
N ARG A 68 2.58 -0.48 -13.86
CA ARG A 68 1.28 0.05 -13.44
C ARG A 68 0.18 -1.03 -13.40
N ASP A 69 0.11 -1.82 -14.46
CA ASP A 69 -1.00 -2.74 -14.73
C ASP A 69 -0.59 -4.21 -14.57
N SER A 70 0.57 -4.47 -13.96
CA SER A 70 1.01 -5.85 -13.77
C SER A 70 0.12 -6.59 -12.79
N GLU A 71 -0.12 -7.88 -13.07
CA GLU A 71 -0.94 -8.74 -12.20
C GLU A 71 -0.36 -8.85 -10.78
N GLU A 72 0.97 -8.74 -10.64
CA GLU A 72 1.67 -8.72 -9.36
C GLU A 72 1.32 -7.49 -8.54
N ARG A 73 1.33 -6.31 -9.17
CA ARG A 73 0.93 -5.05 -8.52
C ARG A 73 -0.55 -5.06 -8.16
N VAL A 74 -1.41 -5.51 -9.07
CA VAL A 74 -2.85 -5.61 -8.82
C VAL A 74 -3.13 -6.54 -7.63
N ALA A 75 -2.48 -7.71 -7.58
CA ALA A 75 -2.62 -8.64 -6.45
C ALA A 75 -2.18 -8.00 -5.13
N LEU A 76 -1.02 -7.33 -5.11
CA LEU A 76 -0.48 -6.70 -3.90
C LEU A 76 -1.39 -5.57 -3.38
N LEU A 77 -1.83 -4.66 -4.24
CA LEU A 77 -2.68 -3.53 -3.85
C LEU A 77 -4.09 -4.00 -3.45
N THR A 78 -4.63 -5.00 -4.13
CA THR A 78 -5.91 -5.63 -3.75
C THR A 78 -5.84 -6.22 -2.35
N TRP A 79 -4.76 -6.95 -2.05
CA TRP A 79 -4.53 -7.50 -0.71
C TRP A 79 -4.42 -6.38 0.35
N ALA A 80 -3.64 -5.34 0.08
CA ALA A 80 -3.42 -4.25 1.02
C ALA A 80 -4.72 -3.51 1.34
N ARG A 81 -5.54 -3.24 0.32
CA ARG A 81 -6.86 -2.62 0.46
C ARG A 81 -7.83 -3.49 1.28
N ALA A 82 -7.86 -4.80 1.02
CA ALA A 82 -8.69 -5.73 1.78
C ALA A 82 -8.28 -5.81 3.26
N LYS A 83 -6.97 -5.79 3.55
CA LYS A 83 -6.44 -5.74 4.92
C LYS A 83 -6.75 -4.42 5.61
N ALA A 84 -6.55 -3.29 4.94
CA ALA A 84 -6.88 -1.96 5.46
C ALA A 84 -8.36 -1.88 5.83
N ARG A 85 -9.27 -2.32 4.94
CA ARG A 85 -10.71 -2.40 5.23
C ARG A 85 -11.02 -3.24 6.46
N GLY A 86 -10.39 -4.41 6.60
CA GLY A 86 -10.52 -5.25 7.78
C GLY A 86 -10.10 -4.55 9.07
N ARG A 87 -9.01 -3.77 9.03
CA ARG A 87 -8.54 -2.96 10.18
C ARG A 87 -9.49 -1.80 10.50
N ILE A 88 -9.95 -1.07 9.48
CA ILE A 88 -10.89 0.06 9.63
C ILE A 88 -12.18 -0.40 10.31
N ARG A 89 -12.76 -1.53 9.86
CA ARG A 89 -13.99 -2.09 10.44
C ARG A 89 -13.85 -2.48 11.91
N ARG A 90 -12.65 -2.86 12.36
CA ARG A 90 -12.36 -3.23 13.75
C ARG A 90 -11.96 -2.02 14.60
N HIS A 91 -11.57 -0.91 13.98
CA HIS A 91 -11.08 0.26 14.68
C HIS A 91 -12.24 1.06 15.29
N ARG A 92 -12.25 1.23 16.62
CA ARG A 92 -13.37 1.84 17.36
C ARG A 92 -13.84 3.19 16.82
N ARG A 93 -12.90 4.05 16.40
CA ARG A 93 -13.20 5.39 15.86
C ARG A 93 -13.55 5.40 14.36
N LEU A 94 -13.01 4.46 13.58
CA LEU A 94 -13.13 4.48 12.12
C LEU A 94 -14.24 3.55 11.61
N ARG A 95 -14.76 2.64 12.44
CA ARG A 95 -15.91 1.78 12.11
C ARG A 95 -17.20 2.54 11.81
N LEU A 96 -17.24 3.84 12.13
CA LEU A 96 -18.37 4.74 11.85
C LEU A 96 -18.38 5.22 10.39
N LEU A 97 -17.31 4.99 9.63
CA LEU A 97 -17.30 5.19 8.19
C LEU A 97 -18.28 4.19 7.57
N LYS A 98 -19.45 4.67 7.15
CA LYS A 98 -20.54 3.84 6.59
C LYS A 98 -20.09 3.04 5.38
N ASP A 99 -19.22 3.62 4.55
CA ASP A 99 -18.68 2.99 3.35
C ASP A 99 -17.16 2.98 3.38
N VAL A 100 -16.58 1.79 3.56
CA VAL A 100 -15.16 1.55 3.32
C VAL A 100 -15.04 0.86 1.96
N PRO A 101 -14.73 1.60 0.88
CA PRO A 101 -14.77 1.07 -0.47
C PRO A 101 -13.70 0.00 -0.70
N GLY A 102 -14.13 -1.17 -1.20
CA GLY A 102 -13.27 -2.30 -1.57
C GLY A 102 -13.85 -3.66 -1.17
N GLY A 103 -13.56 -4.69 -1.98
CA GLY A 103 -13.95 -6.08 -1.73
C GLY A 103 -12.95 -6.88 -0.88
N SER A 104 -13.24 -8.15 -0.64
CA SER A 104 -12.27 -9.10 -0.10
C SER A 104 -11.38 -9.66 -1.22
N VAL A 105 -10.23 -10.23 -0.86
CA VAL A 105 -9.39 -10.95 -1.83
C VAL A 105 -10.16 -12.15 -2.44
N SER A 106 -11.05 -12.79 -1.67
CA SER A 106 -11.87 -13.89 -2.19
C SER A 106 -12.86 -13.42 -3.25
N ASP A 107 -13.43 -12.23 -3.09
CA ASP A 107 -14.32 -11.64 -4.09
C ASP A 107 -13.56 -11.35 -5.39
N HIS A 108 -12.37 -10.76 -5.27
CA HIS A 108 -11.48 -10.54 -6.43
C HIS A 108 -11.08 -11.86 -7.12
N CYS A 109 -10.67 -12.87 -6.36
CA CYS A 109 -10.34 -14.19 -6.92
C CYS A 109 -11.53 -14.79 -7.69
N ARG A 110 -12.76 -14.66 -7.17
CA ARG A 110 -13.97 -15.15 -7.82
C ARG A 110 -14.29 -14.36 -9.08
N GLU A 111 -14.28 -13.03 -9.00
CA GLU A 111 -14.62 -12.13 -10.10
C GLU A 111 -13.68 -12.29 -11.30
N PHE A 112 -12.38 -12.43 -11.04
CA PHE A 112 -11.36 -12.51 -12.10
C PHE A 112 -10.90 -13.94 -12.42
N GLY A 113 -11.56 -14.96 -11.85
CA GLY A 113 -11.21 -16.37 -12.10
C GLY A 113 -9.79 -16.76 -11.63
N VAL A 114 -9.22 -16.04 -10.67
CA VAL A 114 -7.84 -16.27 -10.18
C VAL A 114 -7.86 -17.20 -8.97
N GLN A 115 -7.14 -18.32 -9.06
CA GLN A 115 -6.95 -19.21 -7.91
C GLN A 115 -6.28 -18.49 -6.76
N ARG A 116 -6.75 -18.75 -5.53
CA ARG A 116 -6.24 -18.09 -4.32
C ARG A 116 -4.72 -18.26 -4.14
N ARG A 117 -4.22 -19.47 -4.40
CA ARG A 117 -2.77 -19.77 -4.34
C ARG A 117 -1.96 -18.93 -5.33
N THR A 118 -2.47 -18.74 -6.55
CA THR A 118 -1.82 -17.90 -7.57
C THR A 118 -1.80 -16.45 -7.15
N PHE A 119 -2.90 -15.95 -6.60
CA PHE A 119 -2.98 -14.59 -6.04
C PHE A 119 -1.93 -14.39 -4.93
N ASP A 120 -1.88 -15.28 -3.93
CA ASP A 120 -0.98 -15.13 -2.79
C ASP A 120 0.50 -15.24 -3.23
N ARG A 121 0.81 -16.07 -4.24
CA ARG A 121 2.14 -16.15 -4.87
C ARG A 121 2.52 -14.85 -5.57
N ARG A 122 1.62 -14.29 -6.40
CA ARG A 122 1.83 -12.99 -7.09
C ARG A 122 2.08 -11.88 -6.08
N ARG A 123 1.25 -11.80 -5.05
CA ARG A 123 1.37 -10.84 -3.94
C ARG A 123 2.72 -10.97 -3.22
N LYS A 124 3.14 -12.19 -2.87
CA LYS A 124 4.41 -12.43 -2.17
C LYS A 124 5.61 -12.01 -3.05
N ARG A 125 5.62 -12.42 -4.32
CA ARG A 125 6.68 -12.04 -5.27
C ARG A 125 6.75 -10.52 -5.48
N ALA A 126 5.61 -9.86 -5.65
CA ALA A 126 5.53 -8.40 -5.76
C ALA A 126 6.18 -7.71 -4.56
N CYS A 127 5.85 -8.19 -3.36
CA CYS A 127 6.33 -7.67 -2.09
C CYS A 127 7.85 -7.84 -1.93
N GLU A 128 8.38 -9.03 -2.24
CA GLU A 128 9.82 -9.32 -2.21
C GLU A 128 10.59 -8.42 -3.18
N ARG A 129 10.08 -8.24 -4.41
CA ARG A 129 10.69 -7.36 -5.42
C ARG A 129 10.74 -5.90 -4.96
N LEU A 130 9.71 -5.41 -4.27
CA LEU A 130 9.70 -4.05 -3.74
C LEU A 130 10.68 -3.87 -2.59
N ALA A 131 10.75 -4.83 -1.67
CA ALA A 131 11.72 -4.83 -0.60
C ALA A 131 13.16 -4.81 -1.14
N GLU A 132 13.45 -5.68 -2.11
CA GLU A 132 14.75 -5.74 -2.78
C GLU A 132 15.08 -4.43 -3.52
N ALA A 133 14.13 -3.87 -4.27
CA ALA A 133 14.34 -2.61 -4.97
C ALA A 133 14.58 -1.44 -4.02
N TRP A 134 13.88 -1.38 -2.89
CA TRP A 134 14.08 -0.35 -1.87
C TRP A 134 15.48 -0.46 -1.24
N ASN A 135 15.87 -1.67 -0.84
CA ASN A 135 17.17 -1.91 -0.22
C ASN A 135 18.33 -1.59 -1.18
N ARG A 136 18.18 -1.88 -2.48
CA ARG A 136 19.16 -1.48 -3.49
C ARG A 136 19.28 0.04 -3.65
N ARG A 137 18.18 0.80 -3.52
CA ARG A 137 18.24 2.28 -3.52
C ARG A 137 19.02 2.80 -2.32
N GLY A 138 18.83 2.22 -1.13
CA GLY A 138 19.54 2.61 0.08
C GLY A 138 21.06 2.35 0.05
N LEU A 139 21.50 1.33 -0.69
CA LEU A 139 22.93 1.02 -0.86
C LEU A 139 23.65 1.90 -1.90
N GLY A 140 22.92 2.58 -2.78
CA GLY A 140 23.48 3.44 -3.84
C GLY A 140 23.50 4.94 -3.53
N GLY A 141 22.91 5.37 -2.40
CA GLY A 141 22.83 6.78 -1.98
C GLY A 141 23.92 7.22 -0.99
N GLY A 142 24.93 6.38 -0.77
CA GLY A 142 26.10 6.67 0.07
C GLY A 142 27.31 7.08 -0.77
N SER A 143 27.17 8.06 -1.65
CA SER A 143 28.29 8.80 -2.25
C SER A 143 27.79 10.17 -2.71
N ASP A 144 28.55 11.18 -2.29
CA ASP A 144 28.46 12.65 -2.45
C ASP A 144 27.50 13.43 -1.53
#